data_AF-A0A6A4UYK7-F1
#
_entry.id   AF-A0A6A4UYK7-F1
#
_cell.length_a   1.000
_cell.length_b   1.000
_cell.length_c   1.000
_cell.angle_alpha   90.00
_cell.angle_beta   90.00
_cell.angle_gamma   90.00
#
_symmetry.space_group_name_H-M   'P 1'
#
loop_
_entity.id
_entity.type
_entity.pdbx_description
1 polymer ?
#
loop_
_entity_poly.entity_id
_entity_poly.type
_entity_poly.pdbx_seq_one_letter_code
_entity_poly.pdbx_strand_id
1 'polypeptide(L)'
;MCDALRRHRTSGQHPVIPLAGVPLWQIFAALSPGRGWHNNGPQPLSVREIREQGALAGFPLELRHVEVIQALDRAWLELEAGGGAARPMAELTPEIFDAMF
;
A
#
# COMPACT_ATOMS: atom_id res chain seq x y z
N MET A 1 -13.83 -3.10 -5.04
CA MET A 1 -12.49 -2.58 -5.43
C MET A 1 -11.35 -3.48 -4.98
N CYS A 2 -11.39 -4.08 -3.78
CA CYS A 2 -10.37 -5.04 -3.34
C CYS A 2 -10.17 -6.21 -4.33
N ASP A 3 -11.23 -6.75 -4.94
CA ASP A 3 -11.09 -7.80 -5.96
C ASP A 3 -10.46 -7.31 -7.26
N ALA A 4 -10.61 -6.03 -7.59
CA ALA A 4 -9.91 -5.43 -8.72
C ALA A 4 -8.42 -5.31 -8.42
N LEU A 5 -8.05 -4.93 -7.18
CA LEU A 5 -6.66 -4.92 -6.72
C LEU A 5 -6.04 -6.32 -6.75
N ARG A 6 -6.72 -7.33 -6.19
CA ARG A 6 -6.25 -8.71 -6.18
C ARG A 6 -6.02 -9.25 -7.59
N ARG A 7 -6.99 -9.05 -8.49
CA ARG A 7 -6.86 -9.43 -9.90
C ARG A 7 -5.73 -8.69 -10.61
N HIS A 8 -5.57 -7.38 -10.36
CA HIS A 8 -4.45 -6.61 -10.90
C HIS A 8 -3.12 -7.21 -10.45
N ARG A 9 -2.98 -7.57 -9.17
CA ARG A 9 -1.73 -8.13 -8.62
C ARG A 9 -1.39 -9.51 -9.17
N THR A 10 -2.39 -10.36 -9.41
CA THR A 10 -2.17 -11.72 -9.93
C THR A 10 -2.01 -11.78 -11.46
N SER A 11 -2.73 -10.93 -12.20
CA SER A 11 -2.73 -10.96 -13.67
C SER A 11 -1.82 -9.91 -14.32
N GLY A 12 -1.39 -8.89 -13.57
CA GLY A 12 -0.69 -7.71 -14.11
C GLY A 12 -1.59 -6.75 -14.92
N GLN A 13 -2.86 -7.11 -15.18
CA GLN A 13 -3.77 -6.29 -15.97
C GLN A 13 -4.24 -5.06 -15.20
N HIS A 14 -4.50 -3.96 -15.91
CA HIS A 14 -5.03 -2.75 -15.28
C HIS A 14 -6.34 -3.04 -14.51
N PRO A 15 -6.49 -2.50 -13.30
CA PRO A 15 -7.68 -2.74 -12.49
C PRO A 15 -8.90 -2.04 -13.08
N VAL A 16 -9.99 -2.80 -13.23
CA VAL A 16 -11.28 -2.27 -13.65
C VAL A 16 -12.00 -1.69 -12.43
N ILE A 17 -11.98 -0.37 -12.31
CA ILE A 17 -12.57 0.36 -11.18
C ILE A 17 -13.89 1.01 -11.61
N PRO A 18 -14.99 0.86 -10.84
CA PRO A 18 -16.22 1.60 -11.11
C PRO A 18 -15.97 3.11 -11.12
N LEU A 19 -16.67 3.87 -11.96
CA LEU A 19 -16.43 5.31 -12.12
C LEU A 19 -16.42 6.07 -10.79
N ALA A 20 -17.36 5.78 -9.90
CA ALA A 20 -17.44 6.39 -8.56
C ALA A 20 -16.25 6.05 -7.64
N GLY A 21 -15.52 4.97 -7.92
CA GLY A 21 -14.35 4.54 -7.16
C GLY A 21 -13.02 5.09 -7.69
N VAL A 22 -13.01 5.73 -8.86
CA VAL A 22 -11.78 6.21 -9.50
C VAL A 22 -10.99 7.19 -8.62
N PRO A 23 -11.60 8.22 -8.00
CA PRO A 23 -10.85 9.14 -7.13
C PRO A 23 -10.22 8.42 -5.93
N LEU A 24 -10.93 7.45 -5.34
CA LEU A 24 -10.44 6.69 -4.20
C LEU A 24 -9.26 5.80 -4.58
N TRP A 25 -9.34 5.17 -5.76
CA TRP A 25 -8.23 4.40 -6.33
C TRP A 25 -7.01 5.28 -6.58
N GLN A 26 -7.19 6.46 -7.17
CA GLN A 26 -6.09 7.39 -7.45
C GLN A 26 -5.39 7.85 -6.16
N ILE A 27 -6.15 8.17 -5.11
CA ILE A 27 -5.60 8.53 -3.79
C ILE A 27 -4.78 7.37 -3.21
N PHE A 28 -5.35 6.16 -3.20
CA PHE A 28 -4.64 4.96 -2.74
C PHE A 28 -3.35 4.71 -3.55
N ALA A 29 -3.41 4.82 -4.87
CA ALA A 29 -2.27 4.61 -5.76
C ALA A 29 -1.18 5.69 -5.57
N ALA A 30 -1.57 6.94 -5.28
CA ALA A 30 -0.63 8.02 -5.01
C ALA A 30 0.11 7.84 -3.67
N LEU A 31 -0.57 7.32 -2.64
CA LEU A 31 0.01 7.09 -1.32
C LEU A 31 0.90 5.84 -1.28
N SER A 32 0.53 4.80 -2.04
CA SER A 32 1.14 3.47 -1.86
C SER A 32 2.65 3.38 -2.05
N PRO A 33 3.29 4.11 -3.00
CA PRO A 33 4.74 4.12 -3.14
C PRO A 33 5.48 4.79 -1.97
N GLY A 34 4.85 5.72 -1.26
CA GLY A 34 5.45 6.52 -0.19
C GLY A 34 5.39 5.88 1.20
N ARG A 35 4.91 4.65 1.31
CA ARG A 35 4.73 3.97 2.60
C ARG A 35 6.04 3.78 3.34
N GLY A 36 5.97 3.92 4.66
CA GLY A 36 7.02 3.43 5.54
C GLY A 36 7.16 1.90 5.44
N TRP A 37 8.39 1.42 5.62
CA TRP A 37 8.72 0.00 5.72
C TRP A 37 9.42 -0.26 7.04
N HIS A 38 9.07 -1.34 7.72
CA HIS A 38 9.80 -1.85 8.87
C HIS A 38 10.26 -3.29 8.60
N ASN A 39 11.03 -3.86 9.53
CA ASN A 39 11.60 -5.19 9.36
C ASN A 39 10.56 -6.29 9.06
N ASN A 40 9.35 -6.11 9.60
CA ASN A 40 8.24 -7.07 9.43
C ASN A 40 7.32 -6.71 8.25
N GLY A 41 7.75 -5.85 7.30
CA GLY A 41 6.98 -5.49 6.10
C GLY A 41 6.52 -4.01 6.01
N PRO A 42 5.60 -3.71 5.08
CA PRO A 42 5.10 -2.36 4.84
C PRO A 42 4.13 -1.90 5.94
N GLN A 43 4.12 -0.59 6.19
CA GLN A 43 3.19 0.03 7.14
C GLN A 43 1.82 0.31 6.49
N PRO A 44 0.72 0.20 7.27
CA PRO A 44 -0.61 0.59 6.84
C PRO A 44 -0.70 2.10 6.62
N LEU A 45 -1.59 2.54 5.72
CA LEU A 45 -1.88 3.97 5.56
C LEU A 45 -2.64 4.49 6.78
N SER A 46 -2.16 5.60 7.33
CA SER A 46 -2.88 6.29 8.39
C SER A 46 -4.09 7.06 7.85
N VAL A 47 -5.10 7.24 8.69
CA VAL A 47 -6.26 8.09 8.39
C VAL A 47 -5.82 9.52 8.05
N ARG A 48 -4.76 9.99 8.68
CA ARG A 48 -4.19 11.32 8.43
C ARG A 48 -3.67 11.46 7.01
N GLU A 49 -2.79 10.55 6.56
CA GLU A 49 -2.25 10.55 5.20
C GLU A 49 -3.35 10.47 4.15
N ILE A 50 -4.35 9.62 4.38
CA ILE A 50 -5.50 9.47 3.48
C ILE A 50 -6.27 10.81 3.36
N ARG A 51 -6.59 11.44 4.49
CA ARG A 51 -7.33 12.72 4.52
C ARG A 51 -6.52 13.86 3.91
N GLU A 52 -5.23 13.95 4.23
CA GLU A 52 -4.32 14.95 3.69
C GLU A 52 -4.20 14.82 2.17
N GLN A 53 -4.02 13.60 1.66
CA GLN A 53 -3.95 13.37 0.21
C GLN A 53 -5.26 13.69 -0.49
N GLY A 54 -6.40 13.34 0.10
CA GLY A 54 -7.71 13.72 -0.43
C GLY A 54 -7.86 15.23 -0.54
N ALA A 55 -7.48 15.98 0.51
CA ALA A 55 -7.51 17.43 0.49
C ALA A 55 -6.57 18.03 -0.58
N LEU A 56 -5.34 17.52 -0.70
CA LEU A 56 -4.37 17.95 -1.72
C LEU A 56 -4.87 17.68 -3.16
N ALA A 57 -5.59 16.58 -3.35
CA ALA A 57 -6.21 16.23 -4.64
C ALA A 57 -7.48 17.04 -4.96
N GLY A 58 -7.89 17.98 -4.10
CA GLY A 58 -9.14 18.72 -4.26
C GLY A 58 -10.39 17.87 -4.03
N PHE A 59 -10.26 16.73 -3.35
CA PHE A 59 -11.34 15.80 -3.03
C PHE A 59 -11.37 15.49 -1.53
N PRO A 60 -11.89 16.41 -0.68
CA PRO A 60 -12.00 16.20 0.76
C PRO A 60 -12.81 14.94 1.08
N LEU A 61 -12.22 14.02 1.84
CA LEU A 61 -12.80 12.69 2.10
C LEU A 61 -13.73 12.68 3.31
N GLU A 62 -14.94 12.16 3.11
CA GLU A 62 -15.82 11.71 4.20
C GLU A 62 -15.31 10.41 4.82
N LEU A 63 -15.82 10.06 6.02
CA LEU A 63 -15.42 8.85 6.73
C LEU A 63 -15.60 7.57 5.88
N ARG A 64 -16.74 7.44 5.19
CA ARG A 64 -17.01 6.30 4.30
C ARG A 64 -15.96 6.12 3.18
N HIS A 65 -15.37 7.22 2.71
CA HIS A 65 -14.32 7.16 1.69
C HIS A 65 -13.00 6.66 2.27
N VAL A 66 -12.67 7.11 3.48
CA VAL A 66 -11.50 6.64 4.23
C VAL A 66 -11.61 5.14 4.50
N GLU A 67 -12.78 4.66 4.95
CA GLU A 67 -13.04 3.24 5.22
C GLU A 67 -12.82 2.38 3.97
N VAL A 68 -13.25 2.87 2.81
CA VAL A 68 -13.02 2.19 1.53
C VAL A 68 -11.54 2.11 1.19
N ILE A 69 -10.79 3.20 1.37
CA ILE A 69 -9.33 3.21 1.13
C ILE A 69 -8.61 2.29 2.12
N GLN A 70 -9.01 2.26 3.38
CA GLN A 70 -8.47 1.34 4.38
C GLN A 70 -8.81 -0.13 4.06
N ALA A 71 -9.98 -0.42 3.49
CA ALA A 71 -10.30 -1.77 3.03
C ALA A 71 -9.43 -2.20 1.84
N LEU A 72 -9.15 -1.28 0.90
CA LEU A 72 -8.17 -1.49 -0.16
C LEU A 72 -6.76 -1.72 0.42
N ASP A 73 -6.40 -0.94 1.43
CA ASP A 73 -5.10 -1.01 2.08
C ASP A 73 -4.85 -2.36 2.75
N ARG A 74 -5.81 -2.84 3.53
CA ARG A 74 -5.74 -4.17 4.14
C ARG A 74 -5.57 -5.27 3.09
N ALA A 75 -6.35 -5.21 2.00
CA ALA A 75 -6.24 -6.17 0.91
C ALA A 75 -4.85 -6.12 0.23
N TRP A 76 -4.24 -4.93 0.14
CA TRP A 76 -2.88 -4.79 -0.38
C TRP A 76 -1.85 -5.41 0.56
N LEU A 77 -1.95 -5.12 1.87
CA LEU A 77 -1.06 -5.68 2.90
C LEU A 77 -1.15 -7.21 2.97
N GLU A 78 -2.36 -7.78 2.86
CA GLU A 78 -2.59 -9.22 2.78
C GLU A 78 -1.83 -9.85 1.60
N LEU A 79 -1.84 -9.20 0.44
CA LEU A 79 -1.15 -9.66 -0.76
C LEU A 79 0.37 -9.55 -0.63
N GLU A 80 0.88 -8.50 0.01
CA GLU A 80 2.32 -8.35 0.24
C GLU A 80 2.83 -9.33 1.31
N ALA A 81 2.05 -9.57 2.37
CA ALA A 81 2.37 -10.58 3.37
C ALA A 81 2.31 -12.02 2.80
N GLY A 82 1.35 -12.30 1.91
CA GLY A 82 1.23 -13.61 1.25
C GLY A 82 2.15 -13.80 0.04
N GLY A 83 2.65 -12.72 -0.55
CA GLY A 83 3.52 -12.72 -1.74
C GLY A 83 5.01 -12.51 -1.43
N GLY A 84 5.33 -12.04 -0.22
CA GLY A 84 6.69 -11.95 0.28
C GLY A 84 7.05 -13.20 1.08
N ALA A 85 7.74 -14.16 0.45
CA ALA A 85 8.81 -14.80 1.21
C ALA A 85 9.60 -13.66 1.86
N ALA A 86 9.70 -13.67 3.19
CA ALA A 86 10.42 -12.67 3.96
C ALA A 86 11.65 -12.26 3.16
N ARG A 87 11.74 -10.99 2.76
CA ARG A 87 12.96 -10.48 2.13
C ARG A 87 14.07 -10.94 3.07
N PRO A 88 15.03 -11.78 2.65
CA PRO A 88 16.04 -12.24 3.58
C PRO A 88 16.69 -10.98 4.10
N MET A 89 16.41 -10.67 5.36
CA MET A 89 17.19 -9.71 6.11
C MET A 89 18.57 -10.31 5.94
N ALA A 90 19.44 -9.65 5.17
CA ALA A 90 20.82 -10.08 5.09
C ALA A 90 21.24 -10.14 6.55
N GLU A 91 21.45 -11.36 7.07
CA GLU A 91 21.95 -11.51 8.43
C GLU A 91 23.19 -10.63 8.47
N LEU A 92 23.22 -9.70 9.42
CA LEU A 92 24.42 -8.95 9.74
C LEU A 92 25.42 -9.98 10.27
N THR A 93 26.07 -10.64 9.32
CA THR A 93 27.13 -11.60 9.58
C THR A 93 28.36 -10.78 9.99
N PRO A 94 29.16 -11.28 10.94
CA PRO A 94 30.39 -10.61 11.37
C PRO A 94 31.29 -10.24 10.18
N GLU A 95 31.29 -11.07 9.13
CA GLU A 95 32.07 -10.84 7.91
C GLU A 95 31.62 -9.60 7.11
N ILE A 96 30.32 -9.28 7.11
CA ILE A 96 29.81 -8.06 6.44
C ILE A 96 30.14 -6.81 7.27
N PHE A 97 30.15 -6.92 8.60
CA PHE A 97 30.51 -5.83 9.49
C PHE A 97 32.00 -5.47 9.39
N ASP A 98 32.88 -6.48 9.31
CA ASP A 98 34.33 -6.30 9.15
C ASP A 98 34.71 -5.70 7.78
N ALA A 99 33.86 -5.82 6.76
CA ALA A 99 34.12 -5.26 5.43
C ALA A 99 33.78 -3.75 5.32
N MET A 100 33.14 -3.16 6.33
CA MET A 100 32.69 -1.75 6.31
C MET A 100 33.63 -0.79 7.06
N PHE A 101 34.59 -1.31 7.82
CA PHE A 101 35.59 -0.55 8.59
C PHE A 101 37.01 -1.02 8.24
#